data_AF-A0A950TM48-F1
#
_entry.id   AF-A0A950TM48-F1
#
_cell.length_a   1.000
_cell.length_b   1.000
_cell.length_c   1.000
_cell.angle_alpha   90.00
_cell.angle_beta   90.00
_cell.angle_gamma   90.00
#
_symmetry.space_group_name_H-M   'P 1'
#
loop_
_entity.id
_entity.type
_entity.pdbx_description
1 polymer ?
#
loop_
_entity_poly.entity_id
_entity_poly.type
_entity_poly.pdbx_seq_one_letter_code
_entity_poly.pdbx_strand_id
1 'polypeptide(L)' 'TADSVISHCRDMIASYKRPREVRFIDALPKLPNGKVEKFKLRAPLWAGHSRPI' A
#
# COMPACT_ATOMS: atom_id res chain seq x y z
N THR A 1 -11.21 7.26 6.24
CA THR A 1 -10.15 6.99 7.24
C THR A 1 -9.55 5.60 6.98
N ALA A 2 -8.39 5.27 7.57
CA ALA A 2 -7.77 3.96 7.38
C ALA A 2 -8.68 2.81 7.86
N ASP A 3 -9.31 2.95 9.03
CA ASP A 3 -10.25 1.98 9.59
C ASP A 3 -11.45 1.72 8.67
N SER A 4 -12.04 2.79 8.12
CA SER A 4 -13.15 2.66 7.17
C SER A 4 -12.78 1.84 5.92
N VAL A 5 -11.55 1.99 5.39
CA VAL A 5 -11.07 1.19 4.25
C VAL A 5 -10.93 -0.28 4.65
N ILE A 6 -10.38 -0.56 5.83
CA ILE A 6 -10.22 -1.93 6.34
C ILE A 6 -11.59 -2.57 6.61
N SER A 7 -12.53 -1.82 7.19
CA SER A 7 -13.91 -2.27 7.42
C SER A 7 -14.62 -2.57 6.11
N HIS A 8 -14.48 -1.73 5.09
CA HIS A 8 -15.05 -2.02 3.77
C HIS A 8 -14.50 -3.32 3.18
N CYS A 9 -13.20 -3.58 3.31
CA CYS A 9 -12.60 -4.85 2.90
C CYS A 9 -13.05 -6.05 3.76
N ARG A 10 -13.59 -5.83 4.95
CA ARG A 10 -14.04 -6.92 5.85
C ARG A 10 -15.13 -7.76 5.23
N ASP A 11 -16.09 -7.08 4.61
CA ASP A 11 -17.31 -7.67 4.07
C ASP A 11 -17.15 -8.12 2.61
N MET A 12 -16.17 -7.54 1.89
CA MET A 12 -15.99 -7.76 0.46
C MET A 12 -15.00 -8.87 0.12
N ILE A 13 -14.02 -9.15 0.99
CA ILE A 13 -12.94 -10.11 0.71
C ILE A 13 -12.56 -10.95 1.93
N ALA A 14 -12.01 -12.13 1.64
CA ALA A 14 -11.49 -13.05 2.65
C ALA A 14 -10.46 -12.38 3.57
N SER A 15 -10.43 -12.78 4.85
CA SER A 15 -9.61 -12.15 5.89
C SER A 15 -8.14 -11.99 5.55
N TYR A 16 -7.54 -13.00 4.90
CA TYR A 16 -6.12 -12.97 4.53
C TYR A 16 -5.79 -12.02 3.36
N LYS A 17 -6.79 -11.53 2.62
CA LYS A 17 -6.61 -10.54 1.53
C LYS A 17 -6.78 -9.11 2.00
N ARG A 18 -7.24 -8.89 3.24
CA ARG A 18 -7.48 -7.56 3.78
C ARG A 18 -6.15 -6.83 4.00
N PRO A 19 -6.10 -5.51 3.74
CA PRO A 19 -4.89 -4.74 4.02
C PRO A 19 -4.58 -4.74 5.52
N ARG A 20 -3.32 -4.97 5.88
CA ARG A 20 -2.83 -4.88 7.27
C ARG A 20 -2.56 -3.43 7.69
N GLU A 21 -2.23 -2.59 6.73
CA GLU A 21 -1.93 -1.17 6.92
C GLU A 21 -2.47 -0.38 5.73
N VAL A 22 -2.96 0.83 5.99
CA VAL A 22 -3.45 1.76 4.96
C VAL A 22 -2.73 3.09 5.16
N ARG A 23 -1.96 3.51 4.15
CA ARG A 23 -1.29 4.82 4.11
C ARG A 23 -1.92 5.66 3.01
N PHE A 24 -2.29 6.88 3.35
CA PHE A 24 -2.72 7.88 2.38
C PHE A 24 -1.51 8.69 1.94
N ILE A 25 -1.37 8.84 0.64
CA ILE A 25 -0.33 9.66 -0.01
C ILE A 25 -1.02 10.60 -0.99
N ASP A 26 -0.40 11.72 -1.26
CA ASP A 26 -0.97 12.75 -2.15
C ASP A 26 -1.12 12.23 -3.59
N ALA A 27 -0.09 11.53 -4.09
CA ALA A 27 -0.10 10.93 -5.41
C ALA A 27 0.73 9.64 -5.47
N LEU A 28 0.32 8.71 -6.35
CA LEU A 28 1.12 7.53 -6.65
C LEU A 28 2.35 7.94 -7.47
N PRO A 29 3.57 7.49 -7.10
CA PRO A 29 4.75 7.71 -7.90
C PRO A 29 4.58 6.98 -9.23
N LYS A 30 4.78 7.69 -10.34
CA LYS A 30 4.61 7.16 -11.70
C LYS A 30 5.86 7.41 -12.53
N LEU A 31 6.14 6.48 -13.44
CA LEU A 31 7.09 6.67 -14.53
C LEU A 31 6.53 7.68 -15.56
N PRO A 32 7.38 8.22 -16.45
CA PRO A 32 6.94 9.09 -17.54
C PRO A 32 5.84 8.48 -18.44
N ASN A 33 5.79 7.15 -18.53
CA ASN A 33 4.75 6.41 -19.26
C ASN A 33 3.47 6.14 -18.43
N GLY A 34 3.35 6.73 -17.24
CA GLY A 34 2.17 6.65 -16.37
C GLY A 34 2.05 5.40 -15.50
N LYS A 35 2.95 4.40 -15.65
CA LYS A 35 2.95 3.19 -14.80
C LYS A 35 3.39 3.53 -13.38
N VAL A 36 2.78 2.89 -12.38
CA VAL A 36 3.17 3.07 -10.98
C VAL A 36 4.60 2.56 -10.75
N GLU A 37 5.44 3.43 -10.22
CA GLU A 37 6.82 3.12 -9.87
C GLU A 37 6.88 2.41 -8.51
N LYS A 38 6.62 1.10 -8.51
CA LYS A 38 6.51 0.28 -7.29
C LYS A 38 7.76 0.32 -6.40
N PHE A 39 8.94 0.53 -6.98
CA PHE A 39 10.19 0.66 -6.22
C PHE A 39 10.16 1.86 -5.28
N LYS A 40 9.87 3.06 -5.81
CA LYS A 40 9.72 4.28 -4.99
C LYS A 40 8.56 4.19 -4.02
N LEU A 41 7.46 3.53 -4.42
CA LEU A 41 6.32 3.32 -3.53
C LEU A 41 6.67 2.47 -2.30
N ARG A 42 7.57 1.48 -2.45
CA ARG A 42 7.96 0.55 -1.38
C ARG A 42 9.17 1.01 -0.56
N ALA A 43 10.04 1.86 -1.11
CA ALA A 43 11.25 2.31 -0.43
C ALA A 43 10.99 2.84 1.01
N PRO A 44 9.92 3.62 1.28
CA PRO A 44 9.61 4.04 2.66
C PRO A 44 9.19 2.90 3.59
N LEU A 45 8.65 1.80 3.06
CA LEU A 45 8.23 0.64 3.85
C LEU A 45 9.42 -0.24 4.25
N TRP A 46 10.54 -0.15 3.53
CA TRP A 46 11.75 -0.91 3.83
C TRP A 46 12.63 -0.26 4.90
N ALA A 47 12.34 0.98 5.32
CA ALA A 47 13.06 1.63 6.41
C ALA A 47 13.01 0.76 7.68
N GLY A 48 14.17 0.30 8.16
CA GLY A 48 14.29 -0.57 9.33
C GLY A 48 14.22 -2.09 9.05
N HIS A 49 14.06 -2.53 7.80
CA HIS A 49 14.09 -3.95 7.45
C HIS A 49 15.48 -4.34 6.91
N SER A 50 16.04 -5.47 7.37
CA SER A 50 17.37 -5.92 6.90
C SER A 50 17.37 -6.49 5.49
N ARG A 51 16.19 -6.73 4.89
CA ARG A 51 16.00 -7.28 3.54
C ARG A 51 14.75 -6.66 2.90
N PRO A 52 14.73 -6.45 1.58
CA PRO A 52 13.52 -6.04 0.87
C PRO A 52 12.48 -7.17 0.85
N ILE A 53 11.23 -6.81 1.16
CA ILE A 53 10.01 -7.62 0.99
C ILE A 53 9.47 -7.52 -0.44
#